data_AF-A0A7S1GQS8-F1
#
_entry.id   AF-A0A7S1GQS8-F1
#
_cell.length_a   1.000
_cell.length_b   1.000
_cell.length_c   1.000
_cell.angle_alpha   90.00
_cell.angle_beta   90.00
_cell.angle_gamma   90.00
#
_symmetry.space_group_name_H-M   'P 1'
#
loop_
_entity.id
_entity.type
_entity.pdbx_description
1 polymer ?
#
loop_
_entity_poly.entity_id
_entity_poly.type
_entity_poly.pdbx_seq_one_letter_code
_entity_poly.pdbx_strand_id
1 'polypeptide(L)'
;FLQPHSSYLRLMGMPLSTVSSPNVSTAYVTHLAHVTRAKNSTPVMCLSWTPGGRRLLTGNQEGEFTLWDGITFGFELIMSAHETSFRCMAWSHNRNYLLTSDAGGNIKYWSPSIAPVKELDSHNQQAIHSLSFAPSDTKFVSCGDDATVRVWDWASHTEERVLEGHGWDVKCVQWHPRSSVICSGSKDNLVKLWDPRAGTTLSTLYGHKNTVTKVAWNDNGNWLLTASRDQLVKVYDIRSMRELCSLKGHHKEVTSIAWHPLFESVFASGGMDGTLLFWNVGPKGSDDPVAKVPYAHDMAIWDLQWHPAGHMLASGSNDRQTKFWARNRLGSTSGLPEEEQESSSEILRDEVELGNHVGIVIGKRGATIISMQRATGTKMHVDQVRRVLLIEGTQKQIDTVKKRVGALLDRVSNDRDGMPY
;
A
#
# COMPACT_ATOMS: atom_id res chain seq x y z
N PHE A 1 -12.88 12.36 -37.64
CA PHE A 1 -13.18 11.10 -36.96
C PHE A 1 -13.47 11.40 -35.49
N LEU A 2 -14.74 11.47 -35.09
CA LEU A 2 -15.07 11.51 -33.65
C LEU A 2 -14.66 10.16 -33.06
N GLN A 3 -13.82 10.18 -32.03
CA GLN A 3 -13.51 8.97 -31.27
C GLN A 3 -14.79 8.51 -30.54
N PRO A 4 -15.01 7.19 -30.39
CA PRO A 4 -16.17 6.67 -29.69
C PRO A 4 -16.22 7.19 -28.25
N HIS A 5 -17.44 7.40 -27.75
CA HIS A 5 -17.70 7.88 -26.40
C HIS A 5 -16.98 6.99 -25.36
N SER A 6 -16.44 7.61 -24.30
CA SER A 6 -15.70 6.97 -23.20
C SER A 6 -16.38 5.74 -22.58
N SER A 7 -17.71 5.65 -22.64
CA SER A 7 -18.50 4.49 -22.18
C SER A 7 -18.24 3.22 -22.99
N TYR A 8 -17.91 3.34 -24.28
CA TYR A 8 -17.66 2.21 -25.18
C TYR A 8 -16.24 1.62 -25.04
N LEU A 9 -15.27 2.39 -24.54
CA LEU A 9 -13.87 1.94 -24.39
C LEU A 9 -13.63 1.10 -23.14
N ARG A 10 -14.58 1.06 -22.19
CA ARG A 10 -14.45 0.29 -20.94
C ARG A 10 -14.48 -1.22 -21.15
N LEU A 11 -14.86 -1.69 -22.34
CA LEU A 11 -15.03 -3.12 -22.67
C LEU A 11 -13.91 -3.74 -23.52
N MET A 12 -12.88 -2.98 -23.92
CA MET A 12 -11.72 -3.52 -24.67
C MET A 12 -10.55 -3.86 -23.72
N GLY A 13 -10.85 -4.62 -22.66
CA GLY A 13 -9.83 -5.30 -21.85
C GLY A 13 -9.54 -6.69 -22.41
N MET A 14 -8.36 -7.23 -22.12
CA MET A 14 -8.05 -8.64 -22.35
C MET A 14 -9.16 -9.54 -21.76
N PRO A 15 -9.41 -10.75 -22.32
CA PRO A 15 -10.49 -11.61 -21.84
C PRO A 15 -10.39 -11.79 -20.32
N LEU A 16 -11.39 -11.27 -19.60
CA LEU A 16 -11.54 -11.48 -18.16
C LEU A 16 -11.87 -12.97 -17.95
N SER A 17 -10.86 -13.82 -17.87
CA SER A 17 -11.03 -15.25 -17.55
C SER A 17 -11.42 -15.53 -16.09
N THR A 18 -11.92 -14.54 -15.35
CA THR A 18 -12.19 -14.62 -13.90
C THR A 18 -13.60 -14.18 -13.49
N VAL A 19 -14.55 -14.13 -14.43
CA VAL A 19 -15.94 -13.71 -14.15
C VAL A 19 -16.73 -14.73 -13.31
N SER A 20 -16.30 -16.00 -13.19
CA SER A 20 -17.09 -16.98 -12.44
C SER A 20 -16.86 -16.98 -10.92
N SER A 21 -15.78 -16.36 -10.43
CA SER A 21 -15.54 -16.12 -9.00
C SER A 21 -14.29 -15.26 -8.84
N PRO A 22 -14.40 -13.94 -8.56
CA PRO A 22 -13.23 -13.13 -8.28
C PRO A 22 -12.58 -13.62 -6.98
N ASN A 23 -11.48 -14.35 -7.07
CA ASN A 23 -10.67 -14.70 -5.91
C ASN A 23 -10.04 -13.41 -5.37
N VAL A 24 -10.69 -12.81 -4.37
CA VAL A 24 -10.25 -11.59 -3.68
C VAL A 24 -8.82 -11.76 -3.12
N SER A 25 -8.41 -12.98 -2.78
CA SER A 25 -7.05 -13.32 -2.36
C SER A 25 -5.97 -12.97 -3.39
N THR A 26 -6.30 -12.95 -4.68
CA THR A 26 -5.36 -12.57 -5.75
C THR A 26 -5.21 -11.06 -5.92
N ALA A 27 -6.03 -10.26 -5.23
CA ALA A 27 -5.99 -8.80 -5.29
C ALA A 27 -4.87 -8.21 -4.42
N TYR A 28 -4.36 -8.97 -3.45
CA TYR A 28 -3.38 -8.48 -2.49
C TYR A 28 -1.96 -8.53 -3.07
N VAL A 29 -1.29 -7.40 -3.00
CA VAL A 29 -0.03 -7.14 -3.68
C VAL A 29 1.00 -6.76 -2.63
N THR A 30 1.58 -7.76 -1.98
CA THR A 30 2.51 -7.57 -0.86
C THR A 30 3.96 -7.89 -1.22
N HIS A 31 4.21 -8.49 -2.39
CA HIS A 31 5.55 -8.77 -2.87
C HIS A 31 6.18 -7.51 -3.47
N LEU A 32 7.33 -7.09 -2.95
CA LEU A 32 8.10 -6.00 -3.53
C LEU A 32 8.75 -6.47 -4.84
N ALA A 33 8.29 -5.94 -5.98
CA ALA A 33 8.79 -6.30 -7.29
C ALA A 33 10.04 -5.51 -7.67
N HIS A 34 9.99 -4.19 -7.52
CA HIS A 34 11.08 -3.31 -7.92
C HIS A 34 11.06 -2.00 -7.11
N VAL A 35 12.22 -1.39 -6.94
CA VAL A 35 12.37 -0.06 -6.34
C VAL A 35 13.03 0.85 -7.36
N THR A 36 12.36 1.92 -7.75
CA THR A 36 12.95 2.96 -8.61
C THR A 36 13.27 4.20 -7.79
N ARG A 37 14.39 4.82 -8.15
CA ARG A 37 14.84 6.08 -7.57
C ARG A 37 15.33 6.97 -8.71
N ALA A 38 14.77 8.17 -8.79
CA ALA A 38 15.24 9.18 -9.73
C ALA A 38 16.66 9.63 -9.34
N LYS A 39 17.45 10.03 -10.34
CA LYS A 39 18.81 10.54 -10.12
C LYS A 39 18.80 11.78 -9.21
N ASN A 40 17.81 12.65 -9.43
CA ASN A 40 17.49 13.76 -8.57
C ASN A 40 16.67 13.20 -7.41
N SER A 41 17.33 12.99 -6.27
CA SER A 41 16.79 12.25 -5.14
C SER A 41 15.82 13.11 -4.32
N THR A 42 14.71 13.50 -4.92
CA THR A 42 13.65 14.30 -4.30
C THR A 42 12.45 13.43 -3.94
N PRO A 43 11.64 13.82 -2.94
CA PRO A 43 10.48 13.04 -2.54
C PRO A 43 9.42 13.05 -3.63
N VAL A 44 8.76 11.91 -3.79
CA VAL A 44 7.73 11.70 -4.81
C VAL A 44 6.38 12.04 -4.20
N MET A 45 5.72 13.06 -4.75
CA MET A 45 4.48 13.62 -4.18
C MET A 45 3.23 12.98 -4.77
N CYS A 46 3.26 12.60 -6.04
CA CYS A 46 2.13 11.96 -6.71
C CYS A 46 2.56 11.01 -7.81
N LEU A 47 1.67 10.08 -8.14
CA LEU A 47 1.86 9.03 -9.11
C LEU A 47 0.69 9.03 -10.12
N SER A 48 0.99 8.75 -11.39
CA SER A 48 -0.04 8.48 -12.37
C SER A 48 0.34 7.38 -13.37
N TRP A 49 -0.37 6.26 -13.42
CA TRP A 49 -0.25 5.34 -14.54
C TRP A 49 -0.84 6.00 -15.77
N THR A 50 -0.20 5.80 -16.91
CA THR A 50 -0.86 6.03 -18.19
C THR A 50 -2.09 5.13 -18.27
N PRO A 51 -3.21 5.58 -18.87
CA PRO A 51 -4.42 4.76 -18.95
C PRO A 51 -4.26 3.43 -19.70
N GLY A 52 -3.21 3.31 -20.54
CA GLY A 52 -2.83 2.06 -21.20
C GLY A 52 -1.90 1.17 -20.37
N GLY A 53 -1.42 1.61 -19.21
CA GLY A 53 -0.52 0.86 -18.33
C GLY A 53 0.93 0.78 -18.81
N ARG A 54 1.26 1.34 -19.98
CA ARG A 54 2.62 1.26 -20.56
C ARG A 54 3.66 1.98 -19.71
N ARG A 55 3.31 3.13 -19.13
CA ARG A 55 4.24 3.99 -18.40
C ARG A 55 3.65 4.42 -17.07
N LEU A 56 4.52 4.56 -16.07
CA LEU A 56 4.22 5.23 -14.81
C LEU A 56 4.80 6.64 -14.83
N LEU A 57 3.95 7.59 -14.48
CA LEU A 57 4.27 8.98 -14.28
C LEU A 57 4.52 9.25 -12.79
N THR A 58 5.57 10.01 -12.48
CA THR A 58 5.89 10.40 -11.10
C THR A 58 6.20 11.88 -11.04
N GLY A 59 5.59 12.57 -10.08
CA GLY A 59 5.80 14.00 -9.84
C GLY A 59 6.60 14.21 -8.56
N ASN A 60 7.68 14.99 -8.68
CA ASN A 60 8.59 15.28 -7.57
C ASN A 60 8.23 16.59 -6.87
N GLN A 61 8.81 16.81 -5.68
CA GLN A 61 8.67 18.07 -4.94
C GLN A 61 9.30 19.29 -5.64
N GLU A 62 10.22 19.09 -6.58
CA GLU A 62 10.86 20.20 -7.34
C GLU A 62 10.11 20.55 -8.63
N GLY A 63 8.95 19.94 -8.91
CA GLY A 63 8.20 20.19 -10.15
C GLY A 63 8.71 19.42 -11.36
N GLU A 64 9.69 18.53 -11.13
CA GLU A 64 10.16 17.56 -12.12
C GLU A 64 9.17 16.41 -12.27
N PHE A 65 9.13 15.92 -13.49
CA PHE A 65 8.26 14.87 -13.95
C PHE A 65 9.14 13.73 -14.49
N THR A 66 9.07 12.53 -13.91
CA THR A 66 9.84 11.36 -14.39
C THR A 66 8.92 10.25 -14.91
N LEU A 67 9.26 9.72 -16.09
CA LEU A 67 8.61 8.57 -16.71
C LEU A 67 9.40 7.29 -16.46
N TRP A 68 8.67 6.28 -16.01
CA TRP A 68 9.15 4.91 -15.89
C TRP A 68 8.40 4.01 -16.86
N ASP A 69 9.11 3.07 -17.46
CA ASP A 69 8.48 1.99 -18.21
C ASP A 69 7.71 1.06 -17.26
N GLY A 70 6.48 0.69 -17.62
CA GLY A 70 5.58 -0.07 -16.77
C GLY A 70 5.91 -1.55 -16.65
N ILE A 71 6.71 -2.09 -17.58
CA ILE A 71 7.05 -3.52 -17.64
C ILE A 71 8.44 -3.76 -17.08
N THR A 72 9.43 -3.00 -17.54
CA THR A 72 10.83 -3.17 -17.13
C THR A 72 11.22 -2.31 -15.94
N PHE A 73 10.38 -1.34 -15.56
CA PHE A 73 10.69 -0.31 -14.56
C PHE A 73 11.93 0.54 -14.90
N GLY A 74 12.34 0.51 -16.18
CA GLY A 74 13.42 1.31 -16.70
C GLY A 74 13.07 2.79 -16.70
N PHE A 75 14.08 3.63 -16.50
CA PHE A 75 13.96 5.08 -16.68
C PHE A 75 13.82 5.41 -18.17
N GLU A 76 12.82 6.21 -18.53
CA GLU A 76 12.67 6.70 -19.92
C GLU A 76 13.08 8.17 -20.05
N LEU A 77 12.44 9.06 -19.28
CA LEU A 77 12.58 10.50 -19.47
C LEU A 77 12.35 11.27 -18.17
N ILE A 78 13.06 12.39 -18.04
CA ILE A 78 12.86 13.42 -17.02
C ILE A 78 12.60 14.75 -17.72
N MET A 79 11.63 15.52 -17.22
CA MET A 79 11.33 16.86 -17.70
C MET A 79 10.90 17.76 -16.55
N SER A 80 11.21 19.05 -16.66
CA SER A 80 10.64 20.07 -15.78
C SER A 80 9.23 20.40 -16.25
N ALA A 81 8.23 20.00 -15.46
CA ALA A 81 6.83 20.25 -15.78
C ALA A 81 6.33 21.55 -15.12
N HIS A 82 6.70 21.77 -13.87
CA HIS A 82 6.27 22.90 -13.04
C HIS A 82 7.48 23.59 -12.40
N GLU A 83 7.29 24.85 -11.96
CA GLU A 83 8.32 25.60 -11.25
C GLU A 83 8.31 25.32 -9.74
N THR A 84 7.18 24.88 -9.19
CA THR A 84 7.07 24.54 -7.77
C THR A 84 6.70 23.07 -7.56
N SER A 85 6.32 22.70 -6.34
CA SER A 85 6.08 21.31 -5.96
C SER A 85 4.83 20.73 -6.60
N PHE A 86 5.03 19.67 -7.37
CA PHE A 86 3.96 18.87 -7.93
C PHE A 86 3.02 18.33 -6.83
N ARG A 87 1.70 18.43 -7.03
CA ARG A 87 0.69 17.95 -6.07
C ARG A 87 -0.22 16.85 -6.57
N CYS A 88 -0.80 16.99 -7.76
CA CYS A 88 -1.77 16.02 -8.27
C CYS A 88 -1.67 15.83 -9.78
N MET A 89 -1.89 14.59 -10.20
CA MET A 89 -2.06 14.18 -11.59
C MET A 89 -3.41 13.52 -11.77
N ALA A 90 -4.12 13.88 -12.82
CA ALA A 90 -5.35 13.21 -13.20
C ALA A 90 -5.41 13.02 -14.73
N TRP A 91 -5.65 11.81 -15.18
CA TRP A 91 -5.96 11.54 -16.58
C TRP A 91 -7.45 11.76 -16.84
N SER A 92 -7.76 12.24 -18.05
CA SER A 92 -9.12 12.25 -18.56
C SER A 92 -9.62 10.83 -18.82
N HIS A 93 -10.93 10.61 -18.74
CA HIS A 93 -11.52 9.29 -18.97
C HIS A 93 -11.36 8.85 -20.43
N ASN A 94 -11.32 9.80 -21.37
CA ASN A 94 -11.02 9.57 -22.79
C ASN A 94 -9.54 9.24 -23.07
N ARG A 95 -8.66 9.28 -22.06
CA ARG A 95 -7.21 8.97 -22.16
C ARG A 95 -6.40 9.90 -23.06
N ASN A 96 -6.99 11.00 -23.50
CA ASN A 96 -6.35 11.93 -24.44
C ASN A 96 -5.63 13.07 -23.73
N TYR A 97 -5.92 13.33 -22.46
CA TYR A 97 -5.30 14.44 -21.76
C TYR A 97 -4.93 14.07 -20.33
N LEU A 98 -3.88 14.71 -19.87
CA LEU A 98 -3.43 14.66 -18.48
C LEU A 98 -3.48 16.09 -17.94
N LEU A 99 -4.10 16.25 -16.76
CA LEU A 99 -4.02 17.47 -15.97
C LEU A 99 -3.01 17.28 -14.85
N THR A 100 -2.21 18.32 -14.63
CA THR A 100 -1.27 18.36 -13.52
C THR A 100 -1.47 19.64 -12.74
N SER A 101 -1.35 19.56 -11.41
CA SER A 101 -1.42 20.71 -10.53
C SER A 101 -0.12 20.94 -9.76
N ASP A 102 0.10 22.20 -9.45
CA ASP A 102 1.27 22.66 -8.73
C ASP A 102 0.92 23.28 -7.37
N ALA A 103 1.91 23.42 -6.50
CA ALA A 103 1.80 24.14 -5.24
C ALA A 103 1.71 25.67 -5.43
N GLY A 104 2.09 26.18 -6.60
CA GLY A 104 2.01 27.59 -6.97
C GLY A 104 0.70 28.02 -7.62
N GLY A 105 -0.37 27.21 -7.59
CA GLY A 105 -1.68 27.60 -8.12
C GLY A 105 -1.89 27.38 -9.62
N ASN A 106 -0.91 26.79 -10.30
CA ASN A 106 -0.97 26.54 -11.73
C ASN A 106 -1.51 25.13 -12.05
N ILE A 107 -2.35 25.06 -13.08
CA ILE A 107 -2.84 23.83 -13.69
C ILE A 107 -2.31 23.77 -15.12
N LYS A 108 -1.64 22.67 -15.47
CA LYS A 108 -1.13 22.43 -16.82
C LYS A 108 -1.86 21.28 -17.49
N TYR A 109 -2.11 21.48 -18.78
CA TYR A 109 -2.75 20.54 -19.68
C TYR A 109 -1.69 19.84 -20.51
N TRP A 110 -1.76 18.52 -20.58
CA TRP A 110 -0.79 17.69 -21.28
C TRP A 110 -1.49 16.81 -22.31
N SER A 111 -0.87 16.68 -23.48
CA SER A 111 -1.27 15.68 -24.47
C SER A 111 -0.82 14.27 -24.05
N PRO A 112 -1.27 13.18 -24.72
CA PRO A 112 -0.85 11.81 -24.40
C PRO A 112 0.63 11.55 -24.63
N SER A 113 1.24 12.34 -25.53
CA SER A 113 2.69 12.32 -25.76
C SER A 113 3.45 13.12 -24.69
N ILE A 114 2.76 13.65 -23.68
CA ILE A 114 3.31 14.47 -22.59
C ILE A 114 3.96 15.73 -23.16
N ALA A 115 3.26 16.38 -24.11
CA ALA A 115 3.59 17.73 -24.53
C ALA A 115 2.68 18.73 -23.80
N PRO A 116 3.22 19.84 -23.26
CA PRO A 116 2.39 20.85 -22.62
C PRO A 116 1.54 21.54 -23.68
N VAL A 117 0.23 21.61 -23.43
CA VAL A 117 -0.76 22.22 -24.33
C VAL A 117 -1.07 23.63 -23.88
N LYS A 118 -1.38 23.79 -22.59
CA LYS A 118 -1.83 25.07 -22.00
C LYS A 118 -1.54 25.11 -20.51
N GLU A 119 -1.38 26.32 -19.99
CA GLU A 119 -1.25 26.61 -18.56
C GLU A 119 -2.36 27.58 -18.13
N LEU A 120 -2.83 27.41 -16.89
CA LEU A 120 -3.89 28.19 -16.28
C LEU A 120 -3.49 28.47 -14.82
N ASP A 121 -3.49 29.75 -14.42
CA ASP A 121 -3.45 30.12 -13.01
C ASP A 121 -4.89 30.07 -12.46
N SER A 122 -5.10 29.29 -11.41
CA SER A 122 -6.43 28.90 -10.94
C SER A 122 -6.73 29.33 -9.52
N HIS A 123 -5.71 29.43 -8.64
CA HIS A 123 -5.91 29.60 -7.20
C HIS A 123 -5.08 30.77 -6.63
N ASN A 124 -4.86 31.84 -7.40
CA ASN A 124 -4.16 33.05 -6.95
C ASN A 124 -2.85 32.72 -6.21
N GLN A 125 -2.01 31.88 -6.81
CA GLN A 125 -0.73 31.42 -6.26
C GLN A 125 -0.80 30.53 -5.01
N GLN A 126 -1.97 29.98 -4.66
CA GLN A 126 -2.11 29.04 -3.56
C GLN A 126 -2.04 27.58 -4.04
N ALA A 127 -1.63 26.68 -3.15
CA ALA A 127 -1.39 25.29 -3.52
C ALA A 127 -2.69 24.53 -3.84
N ILE A 128 -2.65 23.77 -4.94
CA ILE A 128 -3.75 22.92 -5.39
C ILE A 128 -3.45 21.49 -4.99
N HIS A 129 -4.26 20.90 -4.13
CA HIS A 129 -3.97 19.56 -3.60
C HIS A 129 -4.53 18.42 -4.44
N SER A 130 -5.63 18.64 -5.17
CA SER A 130 -6.29 17.56 -5.92
C SER A 130 -7.01 18.09 -7.15
N LEU A 131 -7.05 17.23 -8.17
CA LEU A 131 -7.75 17.44 -9.42
C LEU A 131 -8.64 16.24 -9.73
N SER A 132 -9.80 16.47 -10.34
CA SER A 132 -10.67 15.38 -10.78
C SER A 132 -11.52 15.79 -11.98
N PHE A 133 -11.67 14.88 -12.94
CA PHE A 133 -12.49 15.08 -14.13
C PHE A 133 -13.95 14.70 -13.88
N ALA A 134 -14.86 15.42 -14.53
CA ALA A 134 -16.24 14.98 -14.66
C ALA A 134 -16.33 13.70 -15.52
N PRO A 135 -17.35 12.85 -15.34
CA PRO A 135 -17.54 11.63 -16.14
C PRO A 135 -17.63 11.86 -17.65
N SER A 136 -18.09 13.04 -18.06
CA SER A 136 -18.20 13.46 -19.45
C SER A 136 -16.90 14.06 -20.01
N ASP A 137 -15.86 14.24 -19.19
CA ASP A 137 -14.63 15.00 -19.49
C ASP A 137 -14.84 16.45 -19.94
N THR A 138 -16.08 16.97 -19.91
CA THR A 138 -16.39 18.36 -20.31
C THR A 138 -15.99 19.37 -19.25
N LYS A 139 -15.82 18.92 -18.00
CA LYS A 139 -15.50 19.76 -16.85
C LYS A 139 -14.49 19.05 -15.97
N PHE A 140 -13.77 19.82 -15.17
CA PHE A 140 -12.93 19.29 -14.11
C PHE A 140 -13.00 20.18 -12.88
N VAL A 141 -12.50 19.68 -11.76
CA VAL A 141 -12.49 20.38 -10.48
C VAL A 141 -11.08 20.47 -9.95
N SER A 142 -10.78 21.62 -9.36
CA SER A 142 -9.60 21.84 -8.54
C SER A 142 -10.00 22.20 -7.10
N CYS A 143 -9.15 21.82 -6.15
CA CYS A 143 -9.27 22.27 -4.76
C CYS A 143 -7.93 22.77 -4.24
N GLY A 144 -7.95 23.84 -3.45
CA GLY A 144 -6.74 24.48 -2.96
C GLY A 144 -6.77 24.88 -1.49
N ASP A 145 -5.68 25.52 -1.08
CA ASP A 145 -5.53 26.13 0.24
C ASP A 145 -6.42 27.37 0.45
N ASP A 146 -7.07 27.88 -0.60
CA ASP A 146 -7.99 29.03 -0.51
C ASP A 146 -9.36 28.65 0.09
N ALA A 147 -9.47 27.44 0.63
CA ALA A 147 -10.71 26.84 1.13
C ALA A 147 -11.83 26.71 0.08
N THR A 148 -11.52 26.96 -1.21
CA THR A 148 -12.49 26.86 -2.30
C THR A 148 -12.31 25.60 -3.12
N VAL A 149 -13.42 25.16 -3.72
CA VAL A 149 -13.41 24.15 -4.77
C VAL A 149 -13.90 24.82 -6.04
N ARG A 150 -13.10 24.81 -7.11
CA ARG A 150 -13.44 25.50 -8.36
C ARG A 150 -13.79 24.50 -9.44
N VAL A 151 -14.88 24.78 -10.15
CA VAL A 151 -15.33 24.00 -11.31
C VAL A 151 -14.93 24.74 -12.58
N TRP A 152 -14.23 24.03 -13.45
CA TRP A 152 -13.69 24.56 -14.69
C TRP A 152 -14.36 23.92 -15.89
N ASP A 153 -14.66 24.73 -16.90
CA ASP A 153 -15.09 24.24 -18.20
C ASP A 153 -13.87 23.86 -19.05
N TRP A 154 -13.88 22.66 -19.62
CA TRP A 154 -12.75 22.15 -20.41
C TRP A 154 -12.56 22.89 -21.73
N ALA A 155 -13.65 23.19 -22.44
CA ALA A 155 -13.58 23.79 -23.77
C ALA A 155 -13.16 25.26 -23.73
N SER A 156 -13.72 26.01 -22.79
CA SER A 156 -13.47 27.45 -22.66
C SER A 156 -12.23 27.75 -21.82
N HIS A 157 -11.78 26.80 -20.99
CA HIS A 157 -10.73 26.98 -19.97
C HIS A 157 -11.02 28.14 -19.00
N THR A 158 -12.31 28.41 -18.76
CA THR A 158 -12.77 29.45 -17.86
C THR A 158 -13.31 28.82 -16.59
N GLU A 159 -13.20 29.56 -15.49
CA GLU A 159 -13.86 29.22 -14.25
C GLU A 159 -15.37 29.35 -14.43
N GLU A 160 -16.11 28.26 -14.19
CA GLU A 160 -17.56 28.27 -14.28
C GLU A 160 -18.17 28.63 -12.93
N ARG A 161 -17.66 28.04 -11.85
CA ARG A 161 -18.18 28.22 -10.48
C ARG A 161 -17.10 28.08 -9.42
N VAL A 162 -17.18 28.94 -8.41
CA VAL A 162 -16.52 28.78 -7.11
C VAL A 162 -17.53 28.12 -6.16
N LEU A 163 -17.13 27.03 -5.51
CA LEU A 163 -17.88 26.38 -4.43
C LEU A 163 -17.31 26.85 -3.10
N GLU A 164 -17.99 27.82 -2.49
CA GLU A 164 -17.64 28.37 -1.18
C GLU A 164 -18.48 27.74 -0.08
N GLY A 165 -17.84 27.45 1.05
CA GLY A 165 -18.53 26.94 2.23
C GLY A 165 -17.68 26.06 3.13
N HIS A 166 -16.49 25.64 2.71
CA HIS A 166 -15.50 25.12 3.65
C HIS A 166 -14.92 26.26 4.48
N GLY A 167 -14.64 25.99 5.76
CA GLY A 167 -14.05 26.99 6.66
C GLY A 167 -12.52 27.04 6.62
N TRP A 168 -11.89 26.03 6.01
CA TRP A 168 -10.45 25.79 5.99
C TRP A 168 -10.02 25.13 4.68
N ASP A 169 -8.71 25.05 4.45
CA ASP A 169 -8.06 24.46 3.28
C ASP A 169 -8.71 23.15 2.82
N VAL A 170 -8.97 23.01 1.52
CA VAL A 170 -9.49 21.77 0.93
C VAL A 170 -8.33 20.94 0.41
N LYS A 171 -8.12 19.76 1.00
CA LYS A 171 -6.96 18.90 0.68
C LYS A 171 -7.25 17.85 -0.38
N CYS A 172 -8.51 17.50 -0.58
CA CYS A 172 -8.86 16.51 -1.59
C CYS A 172 -10.22 16.80 -2.21
N VAL A 173 -10.34 16.43 -3.48
CA VAL A 173 -11.57 16.56 -4.23
C VAL A 173 -11.66 15.45 -5.26
N GLN A 174 -12.87 14.93 -5.43
CA GLN A 174 -13.14 13.93 -6.45
C GLN A 174 -14.55 14.03 -6.98
N TRP A 175 -14.65 13.98 -8.30
CA TRP A 175 -15.92 13.89 -9.00
C TRP A 175 -16.44 12.46 -8.93
N HIS A 176 -17.74 12.31 -8.73
CA HIS A 176 -18.40 11.02 -8.78
C HIS A 176 -18.33 10.42 -10.20
N PRO A 177 -18.05 9.11 -10.38
CA PRO A 177 -17.77 8.51 -11.69
C PRO A 177 -18.97 8.42 -12.64
N ARG A 178 -20.21 8.59 -12.16
CA ARG A 178 -21.43 8.46 -12.99
C ARG A 178 -22.41 9.60 -12.88
N SER A 179 -22.36 10.37 -11.82
CA SER A 179 -23.32 11.41 -11.51
C SER A 179 -22.59 12.74 -11.36
N SER A 180 -23.31 13.83 -11.53
CA SER A 180 -22.78 15.18 -11.34
C SER A 180 -22.76 15.53 -9.85
N VAL A 181 -21.95 14.84 -9.05
CA VAL A 181 -21.71 15.16 -7.64
C VAL A 181 -20.22 15.25 -7.40
N ILE A 182 -19.80 16.30 -6.70
CA ILE A 182 -18.40 16.47 -6.30
C ILE A 182 -18.31 16.18 -4.80
N CYS A 183 -17.31 15.41 -4.39
CA CYS A 183 -16.96 15.24 -3.00
C CYS A 183 -15.67 15.98 -2.69
N SER A 184 -15.65 16.76 -1.62
CA SER A 184 -14.46 17.43 -1.11
C SER A 184 -14.18 17.05 0.35
N GLY A 185 -12.90 16.92 0.69
CA GLY A 185 -12.43 16.73 2.05
C GLY A 185 -11.51 17.86 2.46
N SER A 186 -11.77 18.44 3.63
CA SER A 186 -11.07 19.63 4.11
C SER A 186 -10.37 19.38 5.46
N LYS A 187 -9.50 20.34 5.79
CA LYS A 187 -8.87 20.51 7.09
C LYS A 187 -9.87 20.88 8.19
N ASP A 188 -11.10 21.27 7.84
CA ASP A 188 -12.21 21.46 8.79
C ASP A 188 -12.82 20.15 9.33
N ASN A 189 -12.24 19.00 8.96
CA ASN A 189 -12.64 17.64 9.32
C ASN A 189 -13.96 17.18 8.66
N LEU A 190 -14.53 18.01 7.79
CA LEU A 190 -15.79 17.74 7.12
C LEU A 190 -15.53 17.20 5.72
N VAL A 191 -16.43 16.31 5.30
CA VAL A 191 -16.56 15.89 3.92
C VAL A 191 -17.84 16.49 3.37
N LYS A 192 -17.76 17.29 2.31
CA LYS A 192 -18.92 17.94 1.71
C LYS A 192 -19.20 17.37 0.33
N LEU A 193 -20.48 17.16 0.05
CA LEU A 193 -20.96 16.86 -1.30
C LEU A 193 -21.54 18.13 -1.91
N TRP A 194 -21.23 18.36 -3.17
CA TRP A 194 -21.61 19.56 -3.90
C TRP A 194 -22.34 19.20 -5.19
N ASP A 195 -23.29 20.05 -5.55
CA ASP A 195 -23.84 20.07 -6.90
C ASP A 195 -22.99 21.02 -7.78
N PRO A 196 -22.29 20.51 -8.82
CA PRO A 196 -21.50 21.33 -9.73
C PRO A 196 -22.33 22.32 -10.56
N ARG A 197 -23.63 22.09 -10.74
CA ARG A 197 -24.50 22.95 -11.57
C ARG A 197 -25.06 24.11 -10.76
N ALA A 198 -25.60 23.80 -9.58
CA ALA A 198 -26.20 24.79 -8.69
C ALA A 198 -25.16 25.54 -7.84
N GLY A 199 -23.97 24.95 -7.63
CA GLY A 199 -22.95 25.51 -6.75
C GLY A 199 -23.29 25.41 -5.26
N THR A 200 -24.28 24.59 -4.90
CA THR A 200 -24.77 24.46 -3.54
C THR A 200 -24.18 23.24 -2.84
N THR A 201 -24.09 23.30 -1.52
CA THR A 201 -23.78 22.13 -0.69
C THR A 201 -25.01 21.22 -0.64
N LEU A 202 -24.87 19.98 -1.13
CA LEU A 202 -25.93 18.97 -1.06
C LEU A 202 -26.03 18.38 0.34
N SER A 203 -24.88 18.05 0.92
CA SER A 203 -24.80 17.42 2.24
C SER A 203 -23.43 17.58 2.86
N THR A 204 -23.40 17.61 4.19
CA THR A 204 -22.19 17.58 5.00
C THR A 204 -22.13 16.24 5.75
N LEU A 205 -21.06 15.49 5.55
CA LEU A 205 -20.81 14.23 6.25
C LEU A 205 -19.91 14.53 7.47
N TYR A 206 -20.45 14.20 8.65
CA TYR A 206 -19.75 14.31 9.92
C TYR A 206 -19.28 12.91 10.32
N GLY A 207 -17.97 12.73 10.52
CA GLY A 207 -17.46 11.43 10.93
C GLY A 207 -15.98 11.40 11.28
N HIS A 208 -15.19 12.35 10.78
CA HIS A 208 -13.79 12.53 11.14
C HIS A 208 -13.63 13.62 12.21
N LYS A 209 -12.61 13.48 13.05
CA LYS A 209 -12.24 14.41 14.15
C LYS A 209 -11.02 15.27 13.80
N ASN A 210 -10.30 14.93 12.74
CA ASN A 210 -9.12 15.60 12.21
C ASN A 210 -9.20 15.65 10.68
N THR A 211 -8.19 16.26 10.07
CA THR A 211 -8.22 16.67 8.66
C THR A 211 -8.41 15.47 7.74
N VAL A 212 -9.32 15.62 6.76
CA VAL A 212 -9.51 14.63 5.71
C VAL A 212 -8.41 14.79 4.66
N THR A 213 -7.59 13.76 4.48
CA THR A 213 -6.40 13.81 3.61
C THR A 213 -6.71 13.43 2.18
N LYS A 214 -7.50 12.36 1.97
CA LYS A 214 -7.90 11.87 0.65
C LYS A 214 -9.34 11.37 0.65
N VAL A 215 -9.96 11.48 -0.51
CA VAL A 215 -11.30 10.96 -0.82
C VAL A 215 -11.19 10.14 -2.10
N ALA A 216 -11.86 8.98 -2.11
CA ALA A 216 -11.85 8.02 -3.20
C ALA A 216 -13.26 7.45 -3.45
N TRP A 217 -13.85 7.71 -4.61
CA TRP A 217 -15.07 7.07 -5.09
C TRP A 217 -14.77 5.67 -5.59
N ASN A 218 -15.66 4.74 -5.27
CA ASN A 218 -15.68 3.45 -5.94
C ASN A 218 -16.16 3.62 -7.39
N ASP A 219 -15.82 2.67 -8.26
CA ASP A 219 -16.30 2.59 -9.65
C ASP A 219 -17.78 2.19 -9.73
N ASN A 220 -18.28 1.45 -8.73
CA ASN A 220 -19.69 1.44 -8.45
C ASN A 220 -20.08 2.85 -7.97
N GLY A 221 -21.18 3.48 -8.31
CA GLY A 221 -21.42 4.87 -7.88
C GLY A 221 -21.89 5.00 -6.43
N ASN A 222 -21.63 4.03 -5.56
CA ASN A 222 -22.38 3.89 -4.31
C ASN A 222 -21.52 4.16 -3.07
N TRP A 223 -20.25 3.74 -3.11
CA TRP A 223 -19.37 3.86 -1.96
C TRP A 223 -18.42 5.04 -2.10
N LEU A 224 -18.41 5.86 -1.05
CA LEU A 224 -17.46 6.94 -0.86
C LEU A 224 -16.47 6.52 0.22
N LEU A 225 -15.18 6.65 -0.08
CA LEU A 225 -14.13 6.26 0.83
C LEU A 225 -13.29 7.47 1.21
N THR A 226 -12.94 7.57 2.48
CA THR A 226 -12.35 8.76 3.08
C THR A 226 -11.20 8.38 4.02
N ALA A 227 -10.03 9.01 3.85
CA ALA A 227 -8.90 8.95 4.77
C ALA A 227 -8.86 10.20 5.64
N SER A 228 -8.49 10.02 6.89
CA SER A 228 -8.21 11.12 7.82
C SER A 228 -6.88 10.93 8.53
N ARG A 229 -6.36 12.04 9.05
CA ARG A 229 -5.27 12.05 10.05
C ARG A 229 -5.68 11.45 11.40
N ASP A 230 -6.96 11.14 11.60
CA ASP A 230 -7.45 10.37 12.76
C ASP A 230 -7.05 8.90 12.75
N GLN A 231 -6.22 8.46 11.79
CA GLN A 231 -5.78 7.06 11.63
C GLN A 231 -6.93 6.13 11.18
N LEU A 232 -8.05 6.71 10.76
CA LEU A 232 -9.25 6.00 10.33
C LEU A 232 -9.43 6.12 8.83
N VAL A 233 -9.87 5.01 8.23
CA VAL A 233 -10.48 5.01 6.90
C VAL A 233 -11.95 4.69 7.06
N LYS A 234 -12.82 5.56 6.54
CA LYS A 234 -14.27 5.38 6.61
C LYS A 234 -14.86 5.19 5.22
N VAL A 235 -15.80 4.25 5.12
CA VAL A 235 -16.59 3.98 3.92
C VAL A 235 -18.03 4.40 4.18
N TYR A 236 -18.59 5.21 3.30
CA TYR A 236 -19.97 5.69 3.36
C TYR A 236 -20.76 5.17 2.16
N ASP A 237 -22.04 4.81 2.36
CA ASP A 237 -22.98 4.62 1.26
C ASP A 237 -23.73 5.93 1.01
N ILE A 238 -23.60 6.49 -0.18
CA ILE A 238 -24.20 7.79 -0.51
C ILE A 238 -25.72 7.76 -0.62
N ARG A 239 -26.33 6.60 -0.81
CA ARG A 239 -27.79 6.50 -0.94
C ARG A 239 -28.46 6.59 0.42
N SER A 240 -27.80 6.05 1.45
CA SER A 240 -28.29 6.08 2.83
C SER A 240 -27.66 7.20 3.65
N MET A 241 -26.57 7.81 3.17
CA MET A 241 -25.77 8.81 3.88
C MET A 241 -25.28 8.32 5.25
N ARG A 242 -25.04 7.01 5.36
CA ARG A 242 -24.58 6.35 6.58
C ARG A 242 -23.19 5.79 6.37
N GLU A 243 -22.42 5.75 7.46
CA GLU A 243 -21.17 5.01 7.50
C GLU A 243 -21.47 3.50 7.43
N LEU A 244 -20.80 2.81 6.51
CA LEU A 244 -20.86 1.36 6.38
C LEU A 244 -19.84 0.71 7.32
N CYS A 245 -18.58 1.16 7.22
CA CYS A 245 -17.47 0.60 7.96
C CYS A 245 -16.49 1.70 8.39
N SER A 246 -15.89 1.54 9.57
CA SER A 246 -14.82 2.39 10.10
C SER A 246 -13.59 1.53 10.39
N LEU A 247 -12.62 1.56 9.49
CA LEU A 247 -11.48 0.65 9.48
C LEU A 247 -10.35 1.22 10.33
N LYS A 248 -9.85 0.40 11.25
CA LYS A 248 -8.80 0.73 12.23
C LYS A 248 -7.62 -0.22 12.02
N GLY A 249 -6.42 0.32 11.81
CA GLY A 249 -5.24 -0.55 11.63
C GLY A 249 -3.94 0.20 11.37
N HIS A 250 -4.01 1.44 10.89
CA HIS A 250 -2.85 2.32 10.82
C HIS A 250 -2.45 2.80 12.22
N HIS A 251 -1.14 2.84 12.48
CA HIS A 251 -0.60 3.34 13.75
C HIS A 251 -0.42 4.86 13.73
N LYS A 252 -0.23 5.43 12.53
CA LYS A 252 -0.18 6.88 12.27
C LYS A 252 -1.27 7.32 11.31
N GLU A 253 -1.24 8.60 10.96
CA GLU A 253 -2.16 9.25 10.02
C GLU A 253 -2.22 8.51 8.67
N VAL A 254 -3.41 8.45 8.07
CA VAL A 254 -3.58 7.88 6.72
C VAL A 254 -3.41 9.01 5.70
N THR A 255 -2.47 8.83 4.79
CA THR A 255 -2.06 9.88 3.84
C THR A 255 -2.59 9.60 2.43
N SER A 256 -2.70 8.34 2.03
CA SER A 256 -3.08 7.94 0.67
C SER A 256 -4.02 6.75 0.67
N ILE A 257 -4.91 6.70 -0.33
CA ILE A 257 -5.82 5.57 -0.55
C ILE A 257 -6.05 5.40 -2.05
N ALA A 258 -6.13 4.14 -2.51
CA ALA A 258 -6.46 3.78 -3.88
C ALA A 258 -7.36 2.55 -3.95
N TRP A 259 -8.53 2.70 -4.57
CA TRP A 259 -9.41 1.59 -4.94
C TRP A 259 -8.76 0.70 -5.98
N HIS A 260 -8.98 -0.61 -5.86
CA HIS A 260 -8.56 -1.55 -6.88
C HIS A 260 -9.44 -1.41 -8.13
N PRO A 261 -8.89 -1.40 -9.36
CA PRO A 261 -9.64 -1.09 -10.57
C PRO A 261 -10.60 -2.18 -11.05
N LEU A 262 -10.36 -3.45 -10.68
CA LEU A 262 -11.22 -4.58 -11.05
C LEU A 262 -12.13 -5.07 -9.91
N PHE A 263 -11.56 -5.30 -8.72
CA PHE A 263 -12.30 -5.72 -7.53
C PHE A 263 -12.90 -4.52 -6.80
N GLU A 264 -14.23 -4.41 -6.78
CA GLU A 264 -14.95 -3.28 -6.19
C GLU A 264 -14.84 -3.19 -4.66
N SER A 265 -14.53 -4.29 -3.98
CA SER A 265 -14.47 -4.37 -2.52
C SER A 265 -13.07 -4.14 -1.98
N VAL A 266 -12.04 -4.18 -2.82
CA VAL A 266 -10.64 -4.12 -2.37
C VAL A 266 -10.06 -2.74 -2.60
N PHE A 267 -9.32 -2.25 -1.61
CA PHE A 267 -8.52 -1.04 -1.76
C PHE A 267 -7.25 -1.13 -0.93
N ALA A 268 -6.28 -0.28 -1.26
CA ALA A 268 -5.02 -0.12 -0.55
C ALA A 268 -4.98 1.24 0.14
N SER A 269 -4.40 1.30 1.35
CA SER A 269 -4.17 2.54 2.07
C SER A 269 -2.71 2.65 2.53
N GLY A 270 -2.20 3.87 2.50
CA GLY A 270 -0.84 4.23 2.88
C GLY A 270 -0.83 5.10 4.12
N GLY A 271 0.02 4.74 5.07
CA GLY A 271 0.23 5.49 6.30
C GLY A 271 1.40 6.47 6.23
N MET A 272 1.39 7.43 7.15
CA MET A 272 2.50 8.37 7.36
C MET A 272 3.77 7.69 7.91
N ASP A 273 3.61 6.54 8.55
CA ASP A 273 4.70 5.68 9.03
C ASP A 273 5.32 4.81 7.93
N GLY A 274 4.84 4.88 6.69
CA GLY A 274 5.30 4.00 5.62
C GLY A 274 4.64 2.62 5.62
N THR A 275 3.58 2.44 6.42
CA THR A 275 2.77 1.21 6.40
C THR A 275 1.86 1.17 5.18
N LEU A 276 1.77 0.01 4.55
CA LEU A 276 0.83 -0.25 3.46
C LEU A 276 -0.14 -1.34 3.89
N LEU A 277 -1.44 -1.02 3.87
CA LEU A 277 -2.53 -1.91 4.28
C LEU A 277 -3.46 -2.18 3.11
N PHE A 278 -3.95 -3.42 3.04
CA PHE A 278 -5.00 -3.80 2.12
C PHE A 278 -6.27 -4.15 2.88
N TRP A 279 -7.39 -3.69 2.34
CA TRP A 279 -8.70 -3.83 2.96
C TRP A 279 -9.66 -4.50 1.99
N ASN A 280 -10.62 -5.23 2.55
CA ASN A 280 -11.75 -5.78 1.81
C ASN A 280 -13.05 -5.34 2.48
N VAL A 281 -13.90 -4.66 1.72
CA VAL A 281 -15.22 -4.20 2.16
C VAL A 281 -16.20 -5.37 2.04
N GLY A 282 -16.31 -6.17 3.10
CA GLY A 282 -17.25 -7.29 3.19
C GLY A 282 -18.54 -6.97 3.98
N PRO A 283 -19.61 -7.78 3.82
CA PRO A 283 -20.87 -7.61 4.57
C PRO A 283 -20.74 -7.86 6.08
N LYS A 284 -19.67 -8.54 6.51
CA LYS A 284 -19.17 -8.53 7.88
C LYS A 284 -17.86 -7.75 7.80
N GLY A 285 -17.89 -6.45 8.04
CA GLY A 285 -16.69 -5.63 8.03
C GLY A 285 -15.67 -6.24 8.96
N SER A 286 -14.60 -6.81 8.41
CA SER A 286 -13.41 -7.08 9.20
C SER A 286 -12.83 -5.71 9.49
N ASP A 287 -12.91 -5.28 10.74
CA ASP A 287 -12.24 -4.06 11.20
C ASP A 287 -10.71 -4.15 11.01
N ASP A 288 -10.20 -5.38 10.88
CA ASP A 288 -8.81 -5.70 10.67
C ASP A 288 -8.41 -5.67 9.17
N PRO A 289 -7.18 -5.21 8.87
CA PRO A 289 -6.65 -5.22 7.51
C PRO A 289 -6.41 -6.66 7.04
N VAL A 290 -6.74 -6.95 5.78
CA VAL A 290 -6.56 -8.29 5.22
C VAL A 290 -5.10 -8.62 4.97
N ALA A 291 -4.29 -7.62 4.60
CA ALA A 291 -2.86 -7.77 4.44
C ALA A 291 -2.16 -6.50 4.93
N LYS A 292 -1.00 -6.68 5.58
CA LYS A 292 -0.25 -5.60 6.19
C LYS A 292 1.22 -5.72 5.83
N VAL A 293 1.77 -4.64 5.29
CA VAL A 293 3.20 -4.47 5.05
C VAL A 293 3.68 -3.32 5.94
N PRO A 294 4.18 -3.61 7.16
CA PRO A 294 4.52 -2.57 8.14
C PRO A 294 5.66 -1.65 7.68
N TYR A 295 6.66 -2.21 7.01
CA TYR A 295 7.87 -1.51 6.56
C TYR A 295 7.88 -1.41 5.04
N ALA A 296 6.78 -0.96 4.45
CA ALA A 296 6.69 -0.81 3.00
C ALA A 296 7.63 0.32 2.54
N HIS A 297 7.64 1.43 3.27
CA HIS A 297 8.54 2.56 3.10
C HIS A 297 9.14 3.00 4.43
N ASP A 298 10.27 3.71 4.37
CA ASP A 298 10.91 4.26 5.59
C ASP A 298 10.21 5.54 6.07
N MET A 299 9.45 6.18 5.19
CA MET A 299 8.75 7.45 5.41
C MET A 299 7.32 7.40 4.83
N ALA A 300 6.59 8.50 4.99
CA ALA A 300 5.19 8.65 4.59
C ALA A 300 4.93 8.36 3.10
N ILE A 301 3.85 7.63 2.84
CA ILE A 301 3.36 7.32 1.49
C ILE A 301 2.40 8.42 1.03
N TRP A 302 2.82 9.27 0.10
CA TRP A 302 2.00 10.39 -0.38
C TRP A 302 0.91 9.97 -1.35
N ASP A 303 1.21 9.00 -2.21
CA ASP A 303 0.28 8.56 -3.23
C ASP A 303 0.41 7.07 -3.54
N LEU A 304 -0.72 6.49 -3.91
CA LEU A 304 -0.86 5.08 -4.23
C LEU A 304 -1.64 4.96 -5.51
N GLN A 305 -1.18 4.10 -6.41
CA GLN A 305 -1.91 3.89 -7.63
C GLN A 305 -1.73 2.51 -8.24
N TRP A 306 -2.87 1.89 -8.49
CA TRP A 306 -2.94 0.61 -9.17
C TRP A 306 -2.63 0.76 -10.65
N HIS A 307 -1.91 -0.21 -11.18
CA HIS A 307 -1.85 -0.42 -12.62
C HIS A 307 -3.28 -0.67 -13.13
N PRO A 308 -3.69 -0.15 -14.31
CA PRO A 308 -5.07 -0.32 -14.82
C PRO A 308 -5.58 -1.76 -14.88
N ALA A 309 -4.67 -2.71 -15.08
CA ALA A 309 -4.99 -4.15 -15.07
C ALA A 309 -5.05 -4.80 -13.66
N GLY A 310 -4.76 -4.06 -12.57
CA GLY A 310 -4.91 -4.53 -11.19
C GLY A 310 -3.91 -5.61 -10.74
N HIS A 311 -2.79 -5.81 -11.44
CA HIS A 311 -1.78 -6.81 -11.07
C HIS A 311 -0.59 -6.22 -10.30
N MET A 312 -0.44 -4.89 -10.29
CA MET A 312 0.62 -4.16 -9.60
C MET A 312 0.08 -2.90 -8.94
N LEU A 313 0.75 -2.49 -7.87
CA LEU A 313 0.51 -1.23 -7.16
C LEU A 313 1.82 -0.44 -7.14
N ALA A 314 1.78 0.82 -7.51
CA ALA A 314 2.89 1.75 -7.34
C ALA A 314 2.64 2.62 -6.09
N SER A 315 3.67 2.82 -5.28
CA SER A 315 3.63 3.68 -4.10
C SER A 315 4.74 4.72 -4.15
N GLY A 316 4.35 5.97 -3.93
CA GLY A 316 5.23 7.14 -3.95
C GLY A 316 5.41 7.65 -2.53
N SER A 317 6.66 7.79 -2.10
CA SER A 317 6.97 8.11 -0.71
C SER A 317 7.91 9.29 -0.56
N ASN A 318 7.88 9.86 0.64
CA ASN A 318 8.79 10.90 1.09
C ASN A 318 10.24 10.40 1.24
N ASP A 319 10.49 9.09 1.19
CA ASP A 319 11.82 8.48 1.19
C ASP A 319 12.57 8.63 -0.16
N ARG A 320 11.97 9.35 -1.12
CA ARG A 320 12.51 9.64 -2.47
C ARG A 320 12.56 8.41 -3.36
N GLN A 321 11.79 7.37 -3.03
CA GLN A 321 11.68 6.15 -3.79
C GLN A 321 10.24 5.94 -4.27
N THR A 322 10.11 5.35 -5.45
CA THR A 322 8.86 4.75 -5.91
C THR A 322 9.02 3.24 -5.83
N LYS A 323 8.13 2.56 -5.13
CA LYS A 323 8.15 1.09 -5.01
C LYS A 323 7.02 0.50 -5.82
N PHE A 324 7.32 -0.59 -6.52
CA PHE A 324 6.36 -1.39 -7.25
C PHE A 324 6.10 -2.67 -6.49
N TRP A 325 4.83 -2.88 -6.17
CA TRP A 325 4.35 -4.08 -5.53
C TRP A 325 3.69 -4.95 -6.60
N ALA A 326 3.96 -6.25 -6.56
CA ALA A 326 3.30 -7.27 -7.38
C ALA A 326 2.58 -8.30 -6.50
N ARG A 327 1.70 -9.09 -7.14
CA ARG A 327 1.04 -10.22 -6.48
C ARG A 327 2.09 -11.24 -6.01
N ASN A 328 1.82 -11.86 -4.86
CA ASN A 328 2.66 -12.94 -4.39
C ASN A 328 2.66 -14.09 -5.40
N ARG A 329 3.84 -14.65 -5.67
CA ARG A 329 3.93 -15.93 -6.36
C ARG A 329 3.34 -17.02 -5.47
N LEU A 330 2.70 -18.00 -6.09
CA LEU A 330 2.15 -19.16 -5.39
C LEU A 330 3.25 -19.80 -4.52
N GLY A 331 3.02 -19.88 -3.20
CA GLY A 331 3.98 -20.38 -2.22
C GLY A 331 4.76 -19.32 -1.41
N SER A 332 4.62 -18.02 -1.72
CA SER A 332 5.19 -16.92 -0.91
C SER A 332 4.12 -16.31 0.00
N THR A 333 4.31 -16.38 1.32
CA THR A 333 3.39 -15.82 2.34
C THR A 333 3.75 -14.40 2.77
N SER A 334 4.72 -13.75 2.12
CA SER A 334 5.16 -12.39 2.48
C SER A 334 4.00 -11.39 2.56
N GLY A 335 3.75 -10.82 3.75
CA GLY A 335 2.84 -9.69 3.98
C GLY A 335 1.35 -10.02 4.14
N LEU A 336 0.95 -11.29 4.06
CA LEU A 336 -0.33 -11.72 4.63
C LEU A 336 -0.18 -11.73 6.16
N PRO A 337 -1.23 -11.42 6.95
CA PRO A 337 -1.22 -11.77 8.36
C PRO A 337 -0.82 -13.24 8.42
N GLU A 338 0.15 -13.56 9.26
CA GLU A 338 0.42 -14.93 9.60
C GLU A 338 -0.94 -15.51 10.02
N GLU A 339 -1.59 -16.28 9.14
CA GLU A 339 -2.34 -17.41 9.67
C GLU A 339 -1.33 -18.05 10.61
N GLU A 340 -1.72 -18.30 11.84
CA GLU A 340 -1.00 -19.17 12.77
C GLU A 340 -0.93 -20.58 12.13
N GLN A 341 -0.29 -20.71 10.99
CA GLN A 341 0.52 -21.85 10.69
C GLN A 341 1.66 -21.73 11.69
N GLU A 342 1.43 -22.32 12.86
CA GLU A 342 2.43 -23.16 13.48
C GLU A 342 2.99 -24.13 12.42
N SER A 343 3.75 -23.62 11.44
CA SER A 343 4.99 -24.29 11.10
C SER A 343 5.94 -23.94 12.23
N SER A 344 5.65 -24.49 13.41
CA SER A 344 6.68 -24.98 14.28
C SER A 344 7.61 -25.78 13.37
N SER A 345 8.69 -25.17 12.90
CA SER A 345 9.94 -25.91 12.89
C SER A 345 10.13 -26.25 14.36
N GLU A 346 9.52 -27.36 14.81
CA GLU A 346 9.53 -27.78 16.19
C GLU A 346 11.00 -27.81 16.57
N ILE A 347 11.44 -26.82 17.34
CA ILE A 347 12.71 -26.90 18.04
C ILE A 347 12.40 -27.87 19.15
N LEU A 348 12.48 -29.16 18.82
CA LEU A 348 12.24 -30.24 19.74
C LEU A 348 13.35 -30.15 20.77
N ARG A 349 12.94 -29.89 22.01
CA ARG A 349 13.81 -29.98 23.18
C ARG A 349 13.68 -31.38 23.70
N ASP A 350 14.78 -32.11 23.66
CA ASP A 350 14.82 -33.48 24.13
C ASP A 350 15.81 -33.59 25.28
N GLU A 351 15.41 -34.31 26.32
CA GLU A 351 16.15 -34.52 27.55
C GLU A 351 16.67 -35.96 27.55
N VAL A 352 18.00 -36.11 27.60
CA VAL A 352 18.64 -37.43 27.75
C VAL A 352 19.25 -37.52 29.14
N GLU A 353 18.71 -38.41 29.97
CA GLU A 353 19.28 -38.73 31.28
C GLU A 353 20.61 -39.46 31.11
N LEU A 354 21.68 -38.84 31.64
CA LEU A 354 22.98 -39.49 31.69
C LEU A 354 23.02 -40.30 32.98
N GLY A 355 23.07 -41.62 32.85
CA GLY A 355 23.20 -42.53 33.99
C GLY A 355 24.38 -42.15 34.89
N ASN A 356 24.31 -42.56 36.17
CA ASN A 356 25.20 -42.17 37.27
C ASN A 356 26.71 -42.43 37.07
N HIS A 357 27.14 -42.97 35.91
CA HIS A 357 28.49 -43.45 35.65
C HIS A 357 29.25 -42.68 34.58
N VAL A 358 28.70 -41.58 34.04
CA VAL A 358 29.43 -40.71 33.10
C VAL A 358 30.31 -39.71 33.88
N GLY A 359 31.63 -39.88 33.79
CA GLY A 359 32.61 -38.96 34.36
C GLY A 359 32.66 -37.64 33.60
N ILE A 360 32.04 -36.59 34.13
CA ILE A 360 32.17 -35.21 33.65
C ILE A 360 33.42 -34.61 34.30
N VAL A 361 34.45 -34.28 33.51
CA VAL A 361 35.61 -33.53 34.02
C VAL A 361 35.26 -32.03 34.03
N ILE A 362 35.10 -31.47 35.22
CA ILE A 362 34.75 -30.06 35.42
C ILE A 362 36.03 -29.22 35.48
N GLY A 363 36.32 -28.48 34.40
CA GLY A 363 37.32 -27.42 34.42
C GLY A 363 36.76 -26.13 35.03
N LYS A 364 37.61 -25.31 35.68
CA LYS A 364 37.27 -24.04 36.37
C LYS A 364 36.57 -22.97 35.51
N ARG A 365 36.28 -23.21 34.22
CA ARG A 365 35.64 -22.26 33.28
C ARG A 365 34.54 -22.89 32.43
N GLY A 366 33.74 -23.79 33.01
CA GLY A 366 32.59 -24.41 32.35
C GLY A 366 32.84 -25.87 31.97
N ALA A 367 31.80 -26.69 32.06
CA ALA A 367 31.85 -28.11 31.76
C ALA A 367 31.82 -28.36 30.24
N THR A 368 32.84 -29.01 29.71
CA THR A 368 32.92 -29.41 28.30
C THR A 368 32.89 -30.93 28.20
N ILE A 369 32.00 -31.48 27.37
CA ILE A 369 31.96 -32.91 27.04
C ILE A 369 33.15 -33.22 26.13
N ILE A 370 34.05 -34.12 26.56
CA ILE A 370 35.38 -34.28 25.92
C ILE A 370 35.31 -35.11 24.62
N SER A 371 34.24 -35.86 24.36
CA SER A 371 34.13 -36.64 23.12
C SER A 371 32.70 -36.81 22.62
N MET A 372 32.20 -35.79 21.92
CA MET A 372 31.06 -35.95 21.01
C MET A 372 31.22 -35.04 19.80
N GLN A 373 31.23 -35.63 18.60
CA GLN A 373 31.18 -34.84 17.36
C GLN A 373 29.81 -34.17 17.27
N ARG A 374 29.78 -32.84 17.46
CA ARG A 374 28.60 -31.99 17.28
C ARG A 374 28.09 -32.12 15.84
N ALA A 375 26.81 -32.43 15.68
CA ALA A 375 26.15 -32.29 14.38
C ALA A 375 26.04 -30.79 14.05
N THR A 376 26.37 -30.41 12.82
CA THR A 376 26.36 -29.01 12.37
C THR A 376 25.00 -28.36 12.65
N GLY A 377 24.98 -27.24 13.39
CA GLY A 377 23.76 -26.47 13.70
C GLY A 377 23.02 -26.80 15.00
N THR A 378 23.40 -27.85 15.75
CA THR A 378 22.76 -28.20 17.05
C THR A 378 23.29 -27.35 18.22
N LYS A 379 22.47 -26.96 19.19
CA LYS A 379 22.93 -26.40 20.49
C LYS A 379 22.79 -27.47 21.57
N MET A 380 23.82 -27.65 22.41
CA MET A 380 23.81 -28.63 23.50
C MET A 380 24.23 -27.96 24.80
N HIS A 381 23.50 -28.22 25.88
CA HIS A 381 23.81 -27.77 27.24
C HIS A 381 23.65 -28.92 28.23
N VAL A 382 24.44 -28.92 29.30
CA VAL A 382 24.36 -29.94 30.36
C VAL A 382 23.79 -29.28 31.60
N ASP A 383 22.62 -29.76 32.06
CA ASP A 383 22.09 -29.39 33.35
C ASP A 383 22.80 -30.22 34.44
N GLN A 384 23.60 -29.53 35.26
CA GLN A 384 24.41 -30.14 36.31
C GLN A 384 23.59 -30.69 37.47
N VAL A 385 22.40 -30.11 37.72
CA VAL A 385 21.56 -30.48 38.87
C VAL A 385 20.81 -31.78 38.58
N ARG A 386 20.28 -31.89 37.36
CA ARG A 386 19.52 -33.06 36.91
C ARG A 386 20.38 -34.14 36.25
N ARG A 387 21.64 -33.84 35.92
CA ARG A 387 22.53 -34.69 35.09
C ARG A 387 21.90 -35.06 33.75
N VAL A 388 21.26 -34.08 33.12
CA VAL A 388 20.58 -34.23 31.84
C VAL A 388 21.31 -33.46 30.75
N LEU A 389 21.45 -34.07 29.59
CA LEU A 389 21.89 -33.40 28.37
C LEU A 389 20.67 -32.82 27.66
N LEU A 390 20.64 -31.50 27.53
CA LEU A 390 19.64 -30.76 26.76
C LEU A 390 20.16 -30.57 25.33
N ILE A 391 19.41 -31.06 24.34
CA ILE A 391 19.73 -30.91 22.93
C ILE A 391 18.63 -30.09 22.26
N GLU A 392 19.02 -29.05 21.52
CA GLU A 392 18.15 -28.27 20.64
C GLU A 392 18.59 -28.47 19.18
N GLY A 393 17.67 -28.94 18.34
CA GLY A 393 17.91 -29.16 16.92
C GLY A 393 16.70 -29.76 16.21
N THR A 394 16.88 -30.14 14.95
CA THR A 394 15.86 -30.89 14.19
C THR A 394 15.79 -32.35 14.66
N GLN A 395 14.64 -33.02 14.50
CA GLN A 395 14.45 -34.40 14.95
C GLN A 395 15.53 -35.38 14.44
N LYS A 396 15.90 -35.28 13.15
CA LYS A 396 16.98 -36.11 12.57
C LYS A 396 18.32 -35.90 13.25
N GLN A 397 18.62 -34.66 13.66
CA GLN A 397 19.86 -34.33 14.37
C GLN A 397 19.82 -34.89 15.80
N ILE A 398 18.69 -34.77 16.48
CA ILE A 398 18.49 -35.31 17.84
C ILE A 398 18.65 -36.83 17.84
N ASP A 399 18.01 -37.55 16.91
CA ASP A 399 18.12 -39.01 16.79
C ASP A 399 19.56 -39.47 16.55
N THR A 400 20.31 -38.70 15.74
CA THR A 400 21.72 -38.97 15.46
C THR A 400 22.57 -38.82 16.71
N VAL A 401 22.31 -37.79 17.52
CA VAL A 401 23.01 -37.57 18.80
C VAL A 401 22.63 -38.65 19.81
N LYS A 402 21.33 -38.98 19.96
CA LYS A 402 20.85 -40.05 20.85
C LYS A 402 21.49 -41.41 20.53
N LYS A 403 21.58 -41.78 19.25
CA LYS A 403 22.22 -43.04 18.84
C LYS A 403 23.72 -43.09 19.20
N ARG A 404 24.43 -41.95 19.11
CA ARG A 404 25.84 -41.85 19.49
C ARG A 404 26.03 -41.90 21.00
N VAL A 405 25.15 -41.23 21.76
CA VAL A 405 25.14 -41.27 23.23
C VAL A 405 24.89 -42.71 23.71
N GLY A 406 23.89 -43.40 23.16
CA GLY A 406 23.60 -44.80 23.49
C GLY A 406 24.79 -45.72 23.24
N ALA A 407 25.41 -45.64 22.05
CA ALA A 407 26.58 -46.47 21.74
C ALA A 407 27.81 -46.20 22.64
N LEU A 408 27.95 -44.97 23.16
CA LEU A 408 28.99 -44.64 24.14
C LEU A 408 28.67 -45.22 25.52
N LEU A 409 27.41 -45.11 25.96
CA LEU A 409 26.96 -45.71 27.22
C LEU A 409 27.15 -47.23 27.20
N ASP A 410 26.80 -47.88 26.09
CA ASP A 410 26.95 -49.33 25.93
C ASP A 410 28.43 -49.77 25.99
N ARG A 411 29.34 -49.02 25.35
CA ARG A 411 30.80 -49.30 25.42
C ARG A 411 31.33 -49.18 26.84
N VAL A 412 30.93 -48.14 27.57
CA VAL A 412 31.36 -47.93 28.96
C VAL A 412 30.80 -49.01 29.89
N SER A 413 29.59 -49.51 29.62
CA SER A 413 29.03 -50.63 30.39
C SER A 413 29.79 -51.94 30.13
N ASN A 414 30.16 -52.22 28.88
CA ASN A 414 30.85 -53.46 28.50
C ASN A 414 32.32 -53.51 28.94
N ASP A 415 33.01 -52.36 29.06
CA ASP A 415 34.40 -52.31 29.56
C ASP A 415 34.53 -52.69 31.05
N ARG A 416 33.41 -52.81 31.80
CA ARG A 416 33.43 -53.17 33.23
C ARG A 416 33.22 -54.66 33.52
N ASP A 417 32.70 -55.44 32.58
CA ASP A 417 32.57 -56.90 32.76
C ASP A 417 33.91 -57.66 32.61
N GLY A 418 35.02 -56.93 32.36
CA GLY A 418 36.34 -57.49 32.11
C GLY A 418 37.36 -57.40 33.27
N MET A 419 36.98 -56.97 34.48
CA MET A 419 37.91 -56.91 35.62
C MET A 419 37.50 -57.87 36.74
N PRO A 420 38.24 -58.97 36.99
CA PRO A 420 38.03 -59.77 38.19
C PRO A 420 38.55 -59.00 39.43
N TYR A 421 37.81 -59.18 40.52
CA TYR A 421 37.91 -58.56 41.86
C TYR A 421 39.30 -58.18 42.37
#